data_AF-A0A2S9XTS6-F1
#
_entry.id   AF-A0A2S9XTS6-F1
#
_cell.length_a   1.000
_cell.length_b   1.000
_cell.length_c   1.000
_cell.angle_alpha   90.00
_cell.angle_beta   90.00
_cell.angle_gamma   90.00
#
_symmetry.space_group_name_H-M   'P 1'
#
loop_
_entity.id
_entity.type
_entity.pdbx_description
1 polymer ?
#
loop_
_entity_poly.entity_id
_entity_poly.type
_entity_poly.pdbx_seq_one_letter_code
_entity_poly.pdbx_strand_id
1 'polypeptide(L)'
;MSQGVAYPAWGHVDELWRPAFRWMVRQLDARGLGTASGTPPVWAWHSCGAWNCPPEREDLDMLLGGEAQPHLRLVMVNLEVPDGDCLLSYYGPWCDVIHHSVTHDGEMPGTRGLWYETGHIPEPWREQGNDRDIQACLSRLERRHILGVDDLYHPRT
;
A
#
# COMPACT_ATOMS: atom_id res chain seq x y z
N MET A 1 -23.80 9.41 -10.11
CA MET A 1 -22.82 9.30 -9.01
C MET A 1 -22.91 7.88 -8.47
N SER A 2 -21.92 7.04 -8.71
CA SER A 2 -21.91 5.66 -8.21
C SER A 2 -21.73 5.69 -6.70
N GLN A 3 -22.80 5.45 -5.96
CA GLN A 3 -22.72 5.41 -4.50
C GLN A 3 -21.83 4.24 -4.08
N GLY A 4 -20.77 4.52 -3.33
CA GLY A 4 -19.92 3.50 -2.70
C GLY A 4 -18.62 3.15 -3.40
N VAL A 5 -18.15 3.94 -4.37
CA VAL A 5 -16.78 3.82 -4.91
C VAL A 5 -16.05 5.15 -4.76
N ALA A 6 -14.86 5.10 -4.17
CA ALA A 6 -13.96 6.24 -4.06
C ALA A 6 -12.68 5.99 -4.88
N TYR A 7 -12.29 6.98 -5.66
CA TYR A 7 -11.05 6.97 -6.41
C TYR A 7 -10.06 7.93 -5.75
N PRO A 8 -8.80 7.52 -5.55
CA PRO A 8 -7.79 8.42 -5.02
C PRO A 8 -7.43 9.48 -6.09
N ALA A 9 -6.84 10.59 -5.65
CA ALA A 9 -6.50 11.71 -6.51
C ALA A 9 -5.01 12.04 -6.44
N TRP A 10 -4.39 12.36 -7.59
CA TRP A 10 -2.97 12.72 -7.66
C TRP A 10 -2.59 13.94 -6.81
N GLY A 11 -3.57 14.81 -6.49
CA GLY A 11 -3.38 15.93 -5.58
C GLY A 11 -3.06 15.51 -4.13
N HIS A 12 -3.27 14.24 -3.77
CA HIS A 12 -2.92 13.67 -2.46
C HIS A 12 -1.65 12.81 -2.50
N VAL A 13 -1.00 12.69 -3.65
CA VAL A 13 0.26 11.96 -3.81
C VAL A 13 1.39 12.97 -3.89
N ASP A 14 2.39 12.81 -3.02
CA ASP A 14 3.63 13.61 -3.05
C ASP A 14 4.22 13.61 -4.45
N GLU A 15 4.60 14.78 -4.96
CA GLU A 15 5.08 14.96 -6.33
C GLU A 15 6.31 14.10 -6.62
N LEU A 16 7.18 13.91 -5.61
CA LEU A 16 8.39 13.09 -5.70
C LEU A 16 8.04 11.61 -5.91
N TRP A 17 6.91 11.13 -5.40
CA TRP A 17 6.53 9.72 -5.49
C TRP A 17 5.66 9.41 -6.71
N ARG A 18 5.13 10.43 -7.39
CA ARG A 18 4.25 10.25 -8.57
C ARG A 18 4.87 9.35 -9.65
N PRO A 19 6.17 9.41 -9.98
CA PRO A 19 6.77 8.50 -10.96
C PRO A 19 6.63 7.01 -10.54
N ALA A 20 6.94 6.68 -9.29
CA ALA A 20 6.75 5.34 -8.72
C ALA A 20 5.28 4.89 -8.75
N PHE A 21 4.36 5.75 -8.32
CA PHE A 21 2.93 5.43 -8.36
C PHE A 21 2.40 5.27 -9.79
N ARG A 22 2.87 6.07 -10.76
CA ARG A 22 2.50 5.88 -12.18
C ARG A 22 3.03 4.56 -12.73
N TRP A 23 4.22 4.16 -12.31
CA TRP A 23 4.74 2.84 -12.65
C TRP A 23 3.87 1.74 -12.06
N MET A 24 3.47 1.85 -10.79
CA MET A 24 2.54 0.91 -10.15
C MET A 24 1.20 0.82 -10.89
N VAL A 25 0.65 1.94 -11.37
CA VAL A 25 -0.55 1.94 -12.22
C VAL A 25 -0.35 1.08 -13.47
N ARG A 26 0.79 1.21 -14.17
CA ARG A 26 1.09 0.37 -15.35
C ARG A 26 1.16 -1.12 -14.99
N GLN A 27 1.62 -1.45 -13.79
CA GLN A 27 1.69 -2.84 -13.30
C GLN A 27 0.30 -3.41 -12.99
N LEU A 28 -0.61 -2.59 -12.45
CA LEU A 28 -2.03 -2.94 -12.27
C LEU A 28 -2.72 -3.14 -13.63
N ASP A 29 -2.53 -2.21 -14.56
CA ASP A 29 -3.13 -2.27 -15.90
C ASP A 29 -2.66 -3.51 -16.67
N ALA A 30 -1.36 -3.81 -16.63
CA ALA A 30 -0.79 -5.00 -17.28
C ALA A 30 -1.35 -6.34 -16.74
N ARG A 31 -1.95 -6.33 -15.54
CA ARG A 31 -2.57 -7.50 -14.89
C ARG A 31 -4.10 -7.50 -14.98
N GLY A 32 -4.70 -6.53 -15.66
CA GLY A 32 -6.16 -6.41 -15.75
C GLY A 32 -6.82 -5.91 -14.45
N LEU A 33 -6.04 -5.44 -13.47
CA LEU A 33 -6.50 -4.88 -12.20
C LEU A 33 -6.78 -3.37 -12.27
N GLY A 34 -6.68 -2.82 -13.48
CA GLY A 34 -6.34 -1.44 -13.81
C GLY A 34 -7.06 -0.33 -13.06
N THR A 35 -6.48 0.87 -13.11
CA THR A 35 -7.09 2.05 -12.49
C THR A 35 -8.20 2.62 -13.36
N ALA A 36 -9.22 3.25 -12.75
CA ALA A 36 -10.16 4.04 -13.53
C ALA A 36 -9.41 5.23 -14.12
N SER A 37 -9.01 5.10 -15.39
CA SER A 37 -8.41 6.11 -16.27
C SER A 37 -7.82 7.34 -15.56
N GLY A 38 -6.59 7.19 -15.05
CA GLY A 38 -5.77 8.32 -14.64
C GLY A 38 -5.82 8.65 -13.16
N THR A 39 -6.27 7.75 -12.29
CA THR A 39 -6.14 7.88 -10.83
C THR A 39 -4.90 7.15 -10.31
N PRO A 40 -4.26 7.60 -9.21
CA PRO A 40 -3.25 6.80 -8.52
C PRO A 40 -3.88 5.49 -7.96
N PRO A 41 -3.07 4.53 -7.49
CA PRO A 41 -3.60 3.42 -6.72
C PRO A 41 -3.88 3.85 -5.27
N VAL A 42 -4.72 3.08 -4.59
CA VAL A 42 -4.82 3.07 -3.13
C VAL A 42 -3.72 2.15 -2.61
N TRP A 43 -2.87 2.67 -1.74
CA TRP A 43 -1.86 1.90 -1.02
C TRP A 43 -2.41 1.47 0.33
N ALA A 44 -2.21 0.20 0.70
CA ALA A 44 -2.65 -0.36 1.96
C ALA A 44 -1.66 -1.39 2.49
N TRP A 45 -1.64 -1.59 3.80
CA TRP A 45 -0.96 -2.72 4.42
C TRP A 45 -1.81 -4.00 4.31
N HIS A 46 -1.17 -5.14 4.08
CA HIS A 46 -1.80 -6.47 4.12
C HIS A 46 -1.22 -7.35 5.23
N SER A 47 0.09 -7.31 5.46
CA SER A 47 0.74 -8.12 6.51
C SER A 47 1.96 -7.41 7.04
N CYS A 48 1.96 -7.10 8.33
CA CYS A 48 3.06 -6.47 9.05
C CYS A 48 3.57 -7.42 10.14
N GLY A 49 4.84 -7.79 10.11
CA GLY A 49 5.48 -8.67 11.13
C GLY A 49 5.01 -10.14 11.16
N ALA A 50 3.77 -10.43 10.74
CA ALA A 50 3.25 -11.76 10.48
C ALA A 50 2.16 -11.76 9.39
N TRP A 51 1.88 -12.95 8.84
CA TRP A 51 0.83 -13.13 7.83
C TRP A 51 -0.55 -12.71 8.33
N ASN A 52 -1.23 -11.85 7.56
CA ASN A 52 -2.56 -11.32 7.85
C ASN A 52 -2.65 -10.57 9.20
N CYS A 53 -1.52 -10.00 9.65
CA CYS A 53 -1.48 -9.10 10.80
C CYS A 53 -1.53 -7.65 10.32
N PRO A 54 -2.38 -6.79 10.93
CA PRO A 54 -2.45 -5.37 10.61
C PRO A 54 -1.16 -4.65 11.04
N PRO A 55 -0.90 -3.46 10.50
CA PRO A 55 0.16 -2.59 11.02
C PRO A 55 -0.11 -2.24 12.48
N GLU A 56 0.93 -2.27 13.30
CA GLU A 56 0.90 -1.78 14.66
C GLU A 56 1.37 -0.32 14.74
N ARG A 57 1.36 0.25 15.95
CA ARG A 57 1.84 1.61 16.20
C ARG A 57 3.27 1.83 15.70
N GLU A 58 4.15 0.85 15.91
CA GLU A 58 5.56 0.97 15.54
C GLU A 58 5.74 1.09 14.03
N ASP A 59 4.95 0.35 13.24
CA ASP A 59 4.95 0.43 11.77
C ASP A 59 4.51 1.82 11.28
N LEU A 60 3.51 2.39 11.94
CA LEU A 60 3.01 3.74 11.65
C LEU A 60 4.02 4.82 12.05
N ASP A 61 4.64 4.69 13.22
CA ASP A 61 5.64 5.63 13.69
C ASP A 61 6.86 5.60 12.73
N MET A 62 7.28 4.43 12.23
CA MET A 62 8.30 4.35 11.18
C MET A 62 7.88 5.03 9.87
N LEU A 63 6.65 4.80 9.41
CA LEU A 63 6.14 5.38 8.16
C LEU A 63 5.99 6.91 8.24
N LEU A 64 5.57 7.43 9.39
CA LEU A 64 5.30 8.85 9.62
C LEU A 64 6.52 9.63 10.12
N GLY A 65 7.68 8.98 10.26
CA GLY A 65 8.94 9.62 10.65
C GLY A 65 9.09 9.85 12.16
N GLY A 66 8.36 9.11 12.99
CA GLY A 66 8.51 9.05 14.45
C GLY A 66 8.01 10.27 15.22
N GLU A 67 7.75 11.39 14.54
CA GLU A 67 7.15 12.57 15.16
C GLU A 67 5.63 12.45 15.14
N ALA A 68 5.06 12.20 16.32
CA ALA A 68 3.61 12.26 16.51
C ALA A 68 3.11 13.65 16.08
N GLN A 69 2.33 13.73 15.00
CA GLN A 69 1.69 14.97 14.60
C GLN A 69 0.52 15.22 15.56
N PRO A 70 0.68 16.11 16.57
CA PRO A 70 -0.23 16.18 17.72
C PRO A 70 -1.59 16.76 17.37
N HIS A 71 -1.85 17.06 16.11
CA HIS A 71 -3.09 17.65 15.61
C HIS A 71 -3.81 16.74 14.61
N LEU A 72 -3.24 15.59 14.27
CA LEU A 72 -3.85 14.64 13.35
C LEU A 72 -4.49 13.50 14.14
N ARG A 73 -5.75 13.20 13.82
CA ARG A 73 -6.38 11.93 14.20
C ARG A 73 -6.03 10.92 13.12
N LEU A 74 -5.44 9.80 13.52
CA LEU A 74 -5.14 8.69 12.61
C LEU A 74 -6.14 7.57 12.86
N VAL A 75 -6.69 7.04 11.78
CA VAL A 75 -7.64 5.93 11.79
C VAL A 75 -7.15 4.84 10.85
N MET A 76 -7.41 3.58 11.21
CA MET A 76 -7.20 2.43 10.35
C MET A 76 -8.53 2.08 9.68
N VAL A 77 -8.55 2.01 8.36
CA VAL A 77 -9.72 1.52 7.62
C VAL A 77 -9.45 0.06 7.27
N ASN A 78 -10.19 -0.86 7.88
CA ASN A 78 -10.02 -2.30 7.67
C ASN A 78 -10.77 -2.74 6.41
N LEU A 79 -10.09 -3.48 5.54
CA LEU A 79 -10.60 -3.91 4.25
C LEU A 79 -10.59 -5.43 4.10
N GLU A 80 -11.65 -5.98 3.51
CA GLU A 80 -11.68 -7.32 2.95
C GLU A 80 -11.85 -7.21 1.43
N VAL A 81 -10.81 -7.59 0.69
CA VAL A 81 -10.70 -7.35 -0.75
C VAL A 81 -10.41 -8.67 -1.43
N PRO A 82 -11.16 -9.06 -2.47
CA PRO A 82 -10.85 -10.26 -3.23
C PRO A 82 -9.46 -10.20 -3.85
N ASP A 83 -8.75 -11.33 -3.90
CA ASP A 83 -7.40 -11.43 -4.52
C ASP A 83 -7.35 -10.85 -5.95
N GLY A 84 -8.45 -10.96 -6.69
CA GLY A 84 -8.56 -10.43 -8.06
C GLY A 84 -8.78 -8.92 -8.17
N ASP A 85 -8.86 -8.20 -7.05
CA ASP A 85 -9.09 -6.74 -7.01
C ASP A 85 -7.89 -5.96 -6.43
N CYS A 86 -6.79 -6.64 -6.07
CA CYS A 86 -5.58 -6.00 -5.55
C CYS A 86 -4.30 -6.63 -6.12
N LEU A 87 -3.21 -5.87 -6.08
CA LEU A 87 -1.86 -6.35 -6.38
C LEU A 87 -1.04 -6.34 -5.10
N LEU A 88 -0.58 -7.52 -4.70
CA LEU A 88 0.26 -7.66 -3.52
C LEU A 88 1.75 -7.55 -3.90
N SER A 89 2.51 -6.85 -3.06
CA SER A 89 3.96 -6.76 -3.20
C SER A 89 4.65 -6.78 -1.84
N TYR A 90 5.91 -7.19 -1.83
CA TYR A 90 6.76 -6.98 -0.66
C TYR A 90 7.06 -5.49 -0.50
N TYR A 91 7.05 -5.02 0.75
CA TYR A 91 7.22 -3.61 1.10
C TYR A 91 8.65 -3.13 0.88
N GLY A 92 9.67 -3.90 1.30
CA GLY A 92 11.08 -3.57 1.10
C GLY A 92 11.43 -3.32 -0.38
N PRO A 93 11.21 -4.30 -1.27
CA PRO A 93 11.40 -4.12 -2.71
C PRO A 93 10.57 -2.98 -3.32
N TRP A 94 9.39 -2.67 -2.76
CA TRP A 94 8.61 -1.50 -3.18
C TRP A 94 9.28 -0.18 -2.78
N CYS A 95 9.84 -0.09 -1.57
CA CYS A 95 10.64 1.06 -1.15
C CYS A 95 11.84 1.29 -2.06
N ASP A 96 12.47 0.22 -2.57
CA ASP A 96 13.54 0.32 -3.57
C ASP A 96 13.03 0.94 -4.88
N VAL A 97 11.81 0.61 -5.32
CA VAL A 97 11.18 1.24 -6.50
C VAL A 97 10.94 2.73 -6.27
N ILE A 98 10.43 3.13 -5.10
CA ILE A 98 10.25 4.53 -4.75
C ILE A 98 11.61 5.23 -4.75
N HIS A 99 12.60 4.68 -4.05
CA HIS A 99 13.93 5.26 -3.94
C HIS A 99 14.58 5.45 -5.32
N HIS A 100 14.52 4.43 -6.18
CA HIS A 100 15.00 4.51 -7.55
C HIS A 100 14.28 5.62 -8.33
N SER A 101 12.95 5.69 -8.23
CA SER A 101 12.15 6.69 -8.96
C SER A 101 12.44 8.13 -8.56
N VAL A 102 12.94 8.36 -7.34
CA VAL A 102 13.29 9.68 -6.81
C VAL A 102 14.75 10.05 -7.11
N THR A 103 15.65 9.06 -7.22
CA THR A 103 17.10 9.29 -7.28
C THR A 103 17.71 9.12 -8.68
N HIS A 104 17.01 8.44 -9.59
CA HIS A 104 17.54 8.11 -10.92
C HIS A 104 16.56 8.55 -12.02
N ASP A 105 17.09 9.28 -13.00
CA ASP A 105 16.43 9.48 -14.28
C ASP A 105 16.71 8.26 -15.16
N GLY A 106 15.71 7.38 -15.35
CA GLY A 106 15.94 6.16 -16.14
C GLY A 106 14.80 5.16 -16.14
N GLU A 107 15.10 3.96 -16.64
CA GLU A 107 14.17 2.83 -16.60
C GLU A 107 13.94 2.37 -15.16
N MET A 108 12.69 2.11 -14.82
CA MET A 108 12.32 1.59 -13.50
C MET A 108 12.88 0.18 -13.30
N PRO A 109 13.21 -0.23 -12.06
CA PRO A 109 13.80 -1.53 -11.79
C PRO A 109 12.91 -2.67 -12.25
N GLY A 110 13.53 -3.80 -12.60
CA GLY A 110 12.81 -5.02 -12.92
C GLY A 110 11.95 -5.50 -11.75
N THR A 111 10.86 -6.22 -12.04
CA THR A 111 9.88 -6.59 -11.01
C THR A 111 10.18 -7.91 -10.28
N ARG A 112 11.37 -8.48 -10.47
CA ARG A 112 11.71 -9.80 -9.91
C ARG A 112 11.79 -9.70 -8.39
N GLY A 113 11.02 -10.53 -7.69
CA GLY A 113 10.99 -10.54 -6.22
C GLY A 113 10.19 -9.40 -5.60
N LEU A 114 9.55 -8.54 -6.41
CA LEU A 114 8.66 -7.50 -5.91
C LEU A 114 7.27 -8.04 -5.60
N TRP A 115 6.69 -8.80 -6.54
CA TRP A 115 5.32 -9.25 -6.42
C TRP A 115 5.19 -10.41 -5.44
N TYR A 116 4.12 -10.35 -4.65
CA TYR A 116 3.67 -11.48 -3.87
C TYR A 116 2.59 -12.22 -4.67
N GLU A 117 2.85 -13.48 -5.01
CA GLU A 117 1.89 -14.33 -5.73
C GLU A 117 0.98 -15.04 -4.72
N THR A 118 -0.32 -14.72 -4.78
CA THR A 118 -1.37 -15.30 -3.94
C THR A 118 -1.41 -16.82 -4.10
N GLY A 119 -1.38 -17.55 -2.98
CA GLY A 119 -1.40 -19.02 -2.96
C GLY A 119 -0.12 -19.67 -2.41
N HIS A 120 0.94 -18.89 -2.18
CA HIS A 120 2.16 -19.36 -1.52
C HIS A 120 2.37 -18.59 -0.21
N ILE A 121 1.77 -19.07 0.89
CA ILE A 121 2.15 -18.61 2.24
C ILE A 121 3.61 -19.04 2.41
N PRO A 122 4.59 -18.12 2.58
CA PRO A 122 5.97 -18.52 2.76
C PRO A 122 6.07 -19.43 4.01
N GLU A 123 6.67 -20.61 3.85
CA GLU A 123 7.13 -21.45 4.98
C GLU A 123 7.85 -20.60 6.04
N PRO A 124 7.76 -20.98 7.32
CA PRO A 124 7.36 -20.09 8.41
C PRO A 124 8.02 -18.70 8.32
N TRP A 125 7.16 -17.71 8.12
CA TRP A 125 7.40 -16.25 8.09
C TRP A 125 8.42 -15.73 9.12
N ARG A 126 8.63 -16.45 10.23
CA ARG A 126 9.43 -16.06 11.39
C ARG A 126 10.94 -15.94 11.15
N GLU A 127 11.50 -16.53 10.09
CA GLU A 127 12.96 -16.59 9.93
C GLU A 127 13.58 -15.52 9.01
N GLN A 128 12.78 -14.65 8.37
CA GLN A 128 13.27 -13.84 7.24
C GLN A 128 13.24 -12.31 7.41
N GLY A 129 12.97 -11.82 8.63
CA GLY A 129 13.09 -10.39 8.98
C GLY A 129 12.01 -9.46 8.42
N ASN A 130 12.07 -8.18 8.83
CA ASN A 130 11.07 -7.14 8.53
C ASN A 130 10.97 -6.75 7.04
N ASP A 131 11.85 -7.25 6.17
CA ASP A 131 11.86 -6.94 4.73
C ASP A 131 10.70 -7.60 3.95
N ARG A 132 9.84 -8.35 4.64
CA ARG A 132 8.75 -9.14 4.03
C ARG A 132 7.35 -8.70 4.40
N ASP A 133 7.19 -7.52 4.99
CA ASP A 133 5.87 -6.91 5.08
C ASP A 133 5.23 -6.85 3.69
N ILE A 134 3.92 -7.11 3.64
CA ILE A 134 3.17 -7.17 2.40
C ILE A 134 2.26 -5.96 2.35
N GLN A 135 2.35 -5.24 1.23
CA GLN A 135 1.44 -4.17 0.89
C GLN A 135 0.46 -4.63 -0.20
N ALA A 136 -0.70 -3.97 -0.24
CA ALA A 136 -1.73 -4.12 -1.24
C ALA A 136 -1.89 -2.81 -2.02
N CYS A 137 -1.87 -2.90 -3.34
CA CYS A 137 -2.22 -1.81 -4.24
C CYS A 137 -3.58 -2.08 -4.87
N LEU A 138 -4.54 -1.17 -4.70
CA LEU A 138 -5.88 -1.27 -5.28
C LEU A 138 -6.10 -0.15 -6.29
N SER A 139 -6.95 -0.38 -7.29
CA SER A 139 -7.33 0.67 -8.24
C SER A 139 -8.30 1.71 -7.66
N ARG A 140 -9.07 1.32 -6.65
CA ARG A 140 -10.15 2.10 -6.04
C ARG A 140 -10.49 1.53 -4.68
N LEU A 141 -11.19 2.32 -3.87
CA LEU A 141 -11.80 1.85 -2.63
C LEU A 141 -13.29 1.63 -2.86
N GLU A 142 -13.78 0.42 -2.57
CA GLU A 142 -15.21 0.13 -2.61
C GLU A 142 -15.77 0.04 -1.19
N ARG A 143 -16.91 0.69 -0.96
CA ARG A 143 -17.61 0.72 0.34
C ARG A 143 -17.92 -0.68 0.86
N ARG A 144 -18.18 -1.63 -0.05
CA ARG A 144 -18.44 -3.04 0.26
C ARG A 144 -17.23 -3.79 0.80
N HIS A 145 -16.01 -3.31 0.54
CA HIS A 145 -14.78 -3.89 1.06
C HIS A 145 -14.46 -3.39 2.47
N ILE A 146 -15.12 -2.33 2.97
CA ILE A 146 -14.82 -1.75 4.28
C ILE A 146 -15.51 -2.55 5.38
N LEU A 147 -14.71 -3.20 6.23
CA LEU A 147 -15.18 -3.93 7.42
C LEU A 147 -15.43 -3.01 8.62
N GLY A 148 -14.61 -1.97 8.76
CA GLY A 148 -14.67 -1.09 9.93
C GLY A 148 -13.60 0.00 9.89
N VAL A 149 -13.64 0.86 10.91
CA VAL A 149 -12.65 1.91 11.13
C VAL A 149 -12.25 1.88 12.59
N ASP A 150 -10.97 1.69 12.86
CA ASP A 150 -10.40 1.69 14.20
C ASP A 150 -9.61 2.97 14.44
N ASP A 151 -9.64 3.48 15.68
CA ASP A 151 -8.82 4.61 16.09
C ASP A 151 -7.40 4.13 16.39
N LEU A 152 -6.40 4.67 15.67
CA LEU A 152 -4.98 4.37 15.89
C LEU A 152 -4.32 5.43 16.76
N TYR A 153 -4.75 6.68 16.63
CA TYR A 153 -4.20 7.80 17.40
C TYR A 153 -5.23 8.91 17.62
N HIS A 154 -5.33 9.32 18.89
CA HIS A 154 -5.97 10.55 19.31
C HIS A 154 -4.88 11.45 19.91
N PRO A 155 -4.80 12.73 19.53
CA PRO A 155 -4.02 13.69 20.30
C PRO A 155 -4.42 13.60 21.77
N ARG A 156 -3.48 13.47 22.69
CA ARG A 156 -3.80 13.67 24.11
C ARG A 156 -4.22 15.13 24.25
N THR A 157 -5.49 15.35 24.59
CA THR A 157 -6.05 16.66 24.95
C THR A 157 -5.35 17.25 26.16
#